data_AF-A0A5J5DGT3-F1
#
_entry.id   AF-A0A5J5DGT3-F1
#
_cell.length_a   1.000
_cell.length_b   1.000
_cell.length_c   1.000
_cell.angle_alpha   90.00
_cell.angle_beta   90.00
_cell.angle_gamma   90.00
#
_symmetry.space_group_name_H-M   'P 1'
#
loop_
_entity.id
_entity.type
_entity.pdbx_description
1 polymer ?
#
loop_
_entity_poly.entity_id
_entity_poly.type
_entity_poly.pdbx_seq_one_letter_code
_entity_poly.pdbx_strand_id
1 'polypeptide(L)'
;PQSGSPCSSRTASVAPSPTPSRCFDTTRPLPSPKSTLRRQSNDRLNQDSPSCDVGGSCYTELYLGPQSYVERLRVEEGSVGINQLRLEDGNVYFSPVVEAVSSFKPNRYLSSLMSKENKPLEVGILRRVKEVLAEVDPRTAAKQITKADCTVARILEVTPEVQRMMGVSSGMELLTLPHGTQLRQDLLERFQTMAIMLAVDVLGCTGTTEERAGLLHKIIQIAAELKGTMGNMFGFAAVMRALELPQVSRLTQTWTALRQRHTEGAILYEKTLRPFMKSLNDGRESCPLSSTTFPHVLPLLSLLEKSIAVGEGTEPWETVEDGVDVVMFHLGAARTIAQLGGIYRSNAESKLQGFQEQAEILELFLTDFQMRLLWGSRGAEESQALRYAKFDQVLTALSNRLEPPVRPC
;
A
#
# COMPACT_ATOMS: atom_id res chain seq x y z
N PRO A 1 -28.30 48.83 -66.03
CA PRO A 1 -27.97 47.43 -66.39
C PRO A 1 -27.64 46.63 -65.11
N GLN A 2 -28.60 45.98 -64.41
CA GLN A 2 -29.33 44.77 -64.84
C GLN A 2 -28.39 43.69 -65.41
N SER A 3 -28.41 42.43 -64.97
CA SER A 3 -29.19 41.72 -63.92
C SER A 3 -28.48 40.38 -63.61
N GLY A 4 -28.76 39.60 -62.56
CA GLY A 4 -29.71 39.75 -61.45
C GLY A 4 -29.40 38.71 -60.35
N SER A 5 -29.92 38.95 -59.15
CA SER A 5 -29.60 38.24 -57.90
C SER A 5 -30.76 37.28 -57.49
N PRO A 6 -31.03 36.91 -56.20
CA PRO A 6 -30.34 35.88 -55.40
C PRO A 6 -31.30 35.00 -54.52
N CYS A 7 -30.77 34.24 -53.53
CA CYS A 7 -31.40 33.95 -52.21
C CYS A 7 -32.71 33.10 -52.16
N SER A 8 -33.22 32.55 -51.04
CA SER A 8 -32.68 32.22 -49.70
C SER A 8 -33.64 31.31 -48.88
N SER A 9 -33.08 30.50 -47.98
CA SER A 9 -33.55 30.21 -46.59
C SER A 9 -34.92 29.59 -46.21
N ARG A 10 -34.86 28.75 -45.13
CA ARG A 10 -35.68 28.74 -43.88
C ARG A 10 -36.84 27.72 -43.62
N THR A 11 -36.54 26.76 -42.73
CA THR A 11 -37.23 26.38 -41.44
C THR A 11 -38.67 25.81 -41.34
N ALA A 12 -38.74 24.60 -40.72
CA ALA A 12 -39.54 24.18 -39.53
C ALA A 12 -40.99 23.59 -39.59
N SER A 13 -41.10 22.37 -39.01
CA SER A 13 -42.10 21.86 -38.02
C SER A 13 -43.55 21.36 -38.35
N VAL A 14 -43.78 20.07 -37.97
CA VAL A 14 -44.93 19.47 -37.21
C VAL A 14 -46.27 19.04 -37.89
N ALA A 15 -46.45 17.70 -38.01
CA ALA A 15 -47.64 16.81 -37.79
C ALA A 15 -49.02 17.07 -38.49
N PRO A 16 -50.05 16.15 -38.47
CA PRO A 16 -50.19 14.79 -37.87
C PRO A 16 -50.81 13.65 -38.79
N SER A 17 -51.23 12.54 -38.15
CA SER A 17 -51.79 11.20 -38.55
C SER A 17 -53.11 11.17 -39.40
N PRO A 18 -53.82 10.02 -39.72
CA PRO A 18 -53.69 8.58 -39.31
C PRO A 18 -53.99 7.45 -40.36
N THR A 19 -54.13 6.19 -39.86
CA THR A 19 -54.52 4.84 -40.41
C THR A 19 -55.92 4.71 -41.08
N PRO A 20 -56.49 3.55 -41.58
CA PRO A 20 -56.17 2.10 -41.36
C PRO A 20 -56.45 1.05 -42.51
N SER A 21 -56.16 -0.26 -42.28
CA SER A 21 -56.96 -1.49 -42.64
C SER A 21 -56.13 -2.80 -42.45
N ARG A 22 -56.51 -3.75 -41.57
CA ARG A 22 -57.37 -4.98 -41.74
C ARG A 22 -56.68 -6.17 -42.48
N CYS A 23 -56.79 -7.46 -42.09
CA CYS A 23 -57.33 -8.11 -40.85
C CYS A 23 -57.05 -9.66 -40.82
N PHE A 24 -57.34 -10.32 -39.68
CA PHE A 24 -57.54 -11.80 -39.44
C PHE A 24 -56.31 -12.75 -39.55
N ASP A 25 -56.16 -13.86 -38.81
CA ASP A 25 -56.95 -14.43 -37.69
C ASP A 25 -56.10 -15.34 -36.75
N THR A 26 -56.34 -15.25 -35.42
CA THR A 26 -56.74 -16.31 -34.45
C THR A 26 -56.17 -17.75 -34.63
N THR A 27 -55.54 -18.41 -33.64
CA THR A 27 -56.13 -18.92 -32.36
C THR A 27 -55.05 -19.48 -31.39
N ARG A 28 -55.32 -19.53 -30.06
CA ARG A 28 -54.54 -20.26 -29.02
C ARG A 28 -55.49 -21.24 -28.28
N PRO A 29 -55.02 -22.42 -27.82
CA PRO A 29 -55.09 -22.69 -26.35
C PRO A 29 -53.97 -23.61 -25.77
N LEU A 30 -53.86 -23.59 -24.43
CA LEU A 30 -53.24 -24.60 -23.52
C LEU A 30 -54.41 -25.29 -22.72
N PRO A 31 -54.25 -26.28 -21.76
CA PRO A 31 -53.05 -26.80 -21.06
C PRO A 31 -52.96 -28.34 -20.72
N SER A 32 -51.76 -28.83 -20.34
CA SER A 32 -51.43 -29.93 -19.34
C SER A 32 -52.05 -31.36 -19.50
N PRO A 33 -51.88 -32.39 -18.60
CA PRO A 33 -50.98 -32.64 -17.43
C PRO A 33 -50.32 -34.07 -17.33
N LYS A 34 -49.54 -34.35 -16.24
CA LYS A 34 -49.34 -35.63 -15.44
C LYS A 34 -47.90 -35.74 -14.86
N SER A 35 -47.65 -35.66 -13.54
CA SER A 35 -47.78 -36.67 -12.43
C SER A 35 -46.72 -37.79 -12.48
N THR A 36 -45.85 -38.00 -11.48
CA THR A 36 -46.09 -38.55 -10.10
C THR A 36 -44.87 -38.22 -9.18
N LEU A 37 -44.75 -38.49 -7.86
CA LEU A 37 -45.61 -39.06 -6.78
C LEU A 37 -45.20 -38.46 -5.39
N ARG A 38 -45.52 -39.13 -4.26
CA ARG A 38 -45.26 -38.72 -2.85
C ARG A 38 -44.22 -39.59 -2.12
N ARG A 39 -43.54 -39.04 -1.09
CA ARG A 39 -43.43 -39.74 0.22
C ARG A 39 -43.36 -38.80 1.43
N GLN A 40 -44.40 -38.93 2.27
CA GLN A 40 -44.55 -38.66 3.71
C GLN A 40 -43.80 -37.51 4.41
N SER A 41 -44.62 -36.64 5.01
CA SER A 41 -44.34 -35.67 6.07
C SER A 41 -43.99 -36.29 7.42
N ASN A 42 -43.35 -35.50 8.28
CA ASN A 42 -43.52 -35.61 9.73
C ASN A 42 -43.61 -34.18 10.30
N ASP A 43 -44.71 -33.85 10.97
CA ASP A 43 -44.93 -32.55 11.59
C ASP A 43 -44.12 -32.38 12.88
N ARG A 44 -43.71 -31.14 13.18
CA ARG A 44 -43.91 -30.53 14.50
C ARG A 44 -43.82 -29.01 14.44
N LEU A 45 -44.68 -28.37 15.23
CA LEU A 45 -45.02 -26.95 15.18
C LEU A 45 -44.09 -26.04 16.01
N ASN A 46 -44.06 -24.76 15.61
CA ASN A 46 -43.81 -23.55 16.42
C ASN A 46 -42.36 -23.40 16.99
N GLN A 47 -41.82 -22.20 17.18
CA GLN A 47 -42.46 -20.88 17.35
C GLN A 47 -41.53 -19.73 16.93
N ASP A 48 -42.11 -18.67 16.34
CA ASP A 48 -41.70 -17.26 16.23
C ASP A 48 -40.20 -16.85 16.17
N SER A 49 -39.82 -16.25 15.04
CA SER A 49 -38.64 -15.40 14.90
C SER A 49 -39.06 -13.93 14.71
N PRO A 50 -38.50 -12.96 15.47
CA PRO A 50 -38.57 -11.56 15.08
C PRO A 50 -37.52 -11.27 13.99
N SER A 51 -37.96 -10.64 12.90
CA SER A 51 -37.08 -10.14 11.84
C SER A 51 -36.28 -8.92 12.29
N CYS A 52 -34.97 -8.94 12.10
CA CYS A 52 -34.16 -7.73 12.00
C CYS A 52 -33.38 -7.76 10.69
N ASP A 53 -33.52 -6.69 9.92
CA ASP A 53 -33.01 -6.54 8.56
C ASP A 53 -31.75 -5.66 8.56
N VAL A 54 -30.91 -5.82 7.53
CA VAL A 54 -29.80 -4.91 7.13
C VAL A 54 -28.71 -4.59 8.17
N GLY A 55 -27.51 -5.12 7.95
CA GLY A 55 -26.29 -4.70 8.67
C GLY A 55 -25.08 -5.58 8.34
N GLY A 56 -24.52 -5.45 7.13
CA GLY A 56 -23.41 -6.27 6.66
C GLY A 56 -22.08 -5.97 7.37
N SER A 57 -21.89 -6.50 8.58
CA SER A 57 -20.60 -6.45 9.29
C SER A 57 -19.53 -7.24 8.54
N CYS A 58 -18.39 -6.61 8.24
CA CYS A 58 -17.31 -7.20 7.45
C CYS A 58 -16.38 -8.14 8.25
N TYR A 59 -16.84 -8.66 9.39
CA TYR A 59 -16.14 -9.70 10.14
C TYR A 59 -17.06 -10.88 10.44
N THR A 60 -16.75 -12.01 9.83
CA THR A 60 -16.88 -13.28 10.55
C THR A 60 -15.79 -13.27 11.63
N GLU A 61 -16.15 -12.92 12.86
CA GLU A 61 -15.32 -13.23 14.01
C GLU A 61 -15.15 -14.75 14.07
N LEU A 62 -14.00 -15.25 13.60
CA LEU A 62 -13.55 -16.57 13.99
C LEU A 62 -13.19 -16.49 15.48
N TYR A 63 -14.19 -16.78 16.33
CA TYR A 63 -14.01 -17.09 17.75
C TYR A 63 -13.20 -18.39 17.89
N LEU A 64 -11.90 -18.33 17.54
CA LEU A 64 -10.89 -18.99 18.34
C LEU A 64 -10.87 -18.23 19.67
N GLY A 65 -11.72 -18.68 20.60
CA GLY A 65 -11.84 -18.07 21.91
C GLY A 65 -10.45 -17.91 22.55
N PRO A 66 -10.16 -16.78 23.21
CA PRO A 66 -8.84 -16.54 23.76
C PRO A 66 -8.54 -17.62 24.80
N GLN A 67 -7.60 -18.53 24.52
CA GLN A 67 -7.08 -19.45 25.52
C GLN A 67 -6.63 -18.62 26.71
N SER A 68 -7.22 -18.91 27.87
CA SER A 68 -6.93 -18.16 29.08
C SER A 68 -5.42 -18.20 29.35
N TYR A 69 -4.87 -17.13 29.93
CA TYR A 69 -3.48 -17.13 30.38
C TYR A 69 -3.18 -18.34 31.30
N VAL A 70 -4.17 -18.74 32.11
CA VAL A 70 -4.14 -19.93 32.97
C VAL A 70 -4.09 -21.24 32.18
N GLU A 71 -4.68 -21.26 30.98
CA GLU A 71 -4.81 -22.45 30.13
C GLU A 71 -3.52 -22.70 29.35
N ARG A 72 -2.83 -21.63 28.93
CA ARG A 72 -1.48 -21.73 28.34
C ARG A 72 -0.44 -22.28 29.32
N LEU A 73 -0.46 -21.81 30.58
CA LEU A 73 0.43 -22.33 31.64
C LEU A 73 0.21 -23.83 31.91
N ARG A 74 -1.04 -24.30 31.87
CA ARG A 74 -1.37 -25.73 32.05
C ARG A 74 -0.91 -26.63 30.90
N VAL A 75 -0.79 -26.09 29.69
CA VAL A 75 -0.26 -26.84 28.53
C VAL A 75 1.26 -27.00 28.65
N GLU A 76 1.99 -26.00 29.16
CA GLU A 76 3.42 -26.12 29.45
C GLU A 76 3.71 -27.15 30.57
N GLU A 77 2.92 -27.14 31.66
CA GLU A 77 3.05 -28.15 32.73
C GLU A 77 2.73 -29.59 32.25
N GLY A 78 1.92 -29.73 31.20
CA GLY A 78 1.53 -31.03 30.62
C GLY A 78 2.53 -31.66 29.66
N SER A 79 3.53 -30.91 29.16
CA SER A 79 4.45 -31.36 28.10
C SER A 79 5.87 -31.69 28.57
N VAL A 80 6.08 -31.97 29.86
CA VAL A 80 7.41 -32.27 30.46
C VAL A 80 7.99 -33.62 30.00
N GLY A 81 7.24 -34.42 29.23
CA GLY A 81 7.71 -35.64 28.59
C GLY A 81 8.20 -35.42 27.15
N ILE A 82 9.43 -35.88 26.86
CA ILE A 82 10.08 -35.91 25.53
C ILE A 82 10.67 -34.56 25.04
N ASN A 83 11.73 -34.10 25.71
CA ASN A 83 12.89 -33.45 25.05
C ASN A 83 14.14 -33.46 25.96
N GLN A 84 14.51 -34.62 26.47
CA GLN A 84 15.60 -34.79 27.44
C GLN A 84 16.99 -34.87 26.77
N LEU A 85 17.31 -33.92 25.89
CA LEU A 85 18.64 -33.75 25.26
C LEU A 85 18.96 -32.26 24.97
N ARG A 86 18.92 -31.40 26.00
CA ARG A 86 19.59 -30.07 26.02
C ARG A 86 19.58 -29.40 27.40
N LEU A 87 19.91 -30.18 28.43
CA LEU A 87 19.98 -29.69 29.82
C LEU A 87 21.43 -29.42 30.23
N GLU A 88 22.14 -28.62 29.42
CA GLU A 88 23.47 -28.08 29.72
C GLU A 88 23.83 -26.90 28.78
N ASP A 89 23.01 -25.86 28.83
CA ASP A 89 23.50 -24.48 28.70
C ASP A 89 22.66 -23.60 29.63
N GLY A 90 23.28 -22.61 30.27
CA GLY A 90 22.66 -21.87 31.36
C GLY A 90 21.40 -21.13 30.87
N ASN A 91 20.26 -21.31 31.55
CA ASN A 91 19.03 -20.56 31.26
C ASN A 91 19.16 -19.09 31.72
N VAL A 92 20.02 -18.34 31.03
CA VAL A 92 20.17 -16.90 31.20
C VAL A 92 18.94 -16.25 30.60
N TYR A 93 18.01 -15.84 31.48
CA TYR A 93 16.88 -15.00 31.11
C TYR A 93 17.39 -13.66 30.59
N PHE A 94 17.57 -13.56 29.27
CA PHE A 94 17.90 -12.30 28.61
C PHE A 94 16.64 -11.44 28.54
N SER A 95 16.66 -10.27 29.18
CA SER A 95 15.64 -9.25 28.99
C SER A 95 15.68 -8.75 27.54
N PRO A 96 14.52 -8.50 26.89
CA PRO A 96 14.48 -7.87 25.58
C PRO A 96 15.20 -6.51 25.61
N VAL A 97 15.90 -6.20 24.53
CA VAL A 97 16.66 -4.95 24.38
C VAL A 97 15.74 -3.85 23.87
N VAL A 98 15.73 -2.72 24.57
CA VAL A 98 15.10 -1.49 24.06
C VAL A 98 16.10 -0.80 23.13
N GLU A 99 15.86 -0.88 21.83
CA GLU A 99 16.67 -0.16 20.83
C GLU A 99 16.38 1.35 20.93
N ALA A 100 17.45 2.16 20.99
CA ALA A 100 17.39 3.61 21.19
C ALA A 100 18.06 4.41 20.06
N VAL A 101 18.50 3.74 18.99
CA VAL A 101 19.11 4.33 17.80
C VAL A 101 18.62 3.59 16.57
N SER A 102 18.30 4.34 15.50
CA SER A 102 17.86 3.77 14.22
C SER A 102 18.79 2.67 13.71
N SER A 103 18.24 1.66 13.04
CA SER A 103 19.04 0.66 12.32
C SER A 103 19.79 1.26 11.12
N PHE A 104 19.27 2.35 10.52
CA PHE A 104 19.92 3.05 9.42
C PHE A 104 21.16 3.82 9.89
N LYS A 105 22.20 3.80 9.07
CA LYS A 105 23.52 4.42 9.28
C LYS A 105 24.04 4.99 7.95
N PRO A 106 23.40 6.04 7.39
CA PRO A 106 23.76 6.55 6.07
C PRO A 106 25.19 7.10 6.00
N ASN A 107 25.77 7.49 7.14
CA ASN A 107 27.19 7.90 7.26
C ASN A 107 28.19 6.74 7.11
N ARG A 108 27.80 5.51 7.47
CA ARG A 108 28.62 4.28 7.39
C ARG A 108 28.29 3.43 6.16
N TYR A 109 27.14 3.68 5.55
CA TYR A 109 26.69 3.01 4.34
C TYR A 109 27.64 3.26 3.16
N LEU A 110 28.14 2.18 2.56
CA LEU A 110 28.98 2.19 1.37
C LEU A 110 28.14 1.78 0.17
N SER A 111 28.33 2.50 -0.94
CA SER A 111 27.53 2.39 -2.16
C SER A 111 28.46 2.11 -3.34
N SER A 112 28.00 1.32 -4.30
CA SER A 112 28.71 1.13 -5.58
C SER A 112 28.51 2.34 -6.51
N LEU A 113 27.36 3.01 -6.38
CA LEU A 113 26.92 4.13 -7.21
C LEU A 113 27.30 5.51 -6.65
N MET A 114 27.68 5.60 -5.37
CA MET A 114 27.90 6.88 -4.68
C MET A 114 29.22 6.94 -3.92
N SER A 115 29.99 8.01 -4.13
CA SER A 115 31.22 8.29 -3.37
C SER A 115 30.94 8.52 -1.87
N LYS A 116 31.92 8.34 -0.98
CA LYS A 116 31.75 8.52 0.48
C LYS A 116 31.28 9.93 0.89
N GLU A 117 31.59 10.95 0.09
CA GLU A 117 31.28 12.36 0.38
C GLU A 117 30.28 12.96 -0.63
N ASN A 118 29.36 12.14 -1.15
CA ASN A 118 28.36 12.54 -2.15
C ASN A 118 27.54 13.77 -1.74
N LYS A 119 27.18 14.58 -2.73
CA LYS A 119 26.28 15.73 -2.53
C LYS A 119 24.80 15.31 -2.59
N PRO A 120 23.89 16.06 -1.93
CA PRO A 120 22.45 15.85 -2.13
C PRO A 120 22.09 16.04 -3.61
N LEU A 121 21.24 15.16 -4.13
CA LEU A 121 20.71 15.22 -5.50
C LEU A 121 21.80 15.34 -6.58
N GLU A 122 22.90 14.61 -6.42
CA GLU A 122 24.02 14.63 -7.36
C GLU A 122 23.60 14.09 -8.73
N VAL A 123 23.63 14.96 -9.75
CA VAL A 123 23.05 14.72 -11.09
C VAL A 123 23.58 13.45 -11.77
N GLY A 124 24.87 13.13 -11.57
CA GLY A 124 25.47 11.91 -12.11
C GLY A 124 24.84 10.64 -11.55
N ILE A 125 24.56 10.63 -10.25
CA ILE A 125 23.94 9.51 -9.53
C ILE A 125 22.45 9.43 -9.90
N LEU A 126 21.71 10.55 -9.83
CA LEU A 126 20.29 10.59 -10.23
C LEU A 126 20.07 10.06 -11.66
N ARG A 127 20.95 10.40 -12.59
CA ARG A 127 20.92 9.84 -13.95
C ARG A 127 21.11 8.32 -13.95
N ARG A 128 22.11 7.78 -13.25
CA ARG A 128 22.34 6.32 -13.18
C ARG A 128 21.15 5.59 -12.54
N VAL A 129 20.59 6.15 -11.47
CA VAL A 129 19.38 5.62 -10.83
C VAL A 129 18.21 5.59 -11.82
N LYS A 130 18.00 6.67 -12.58
CA LYS A 130 16.96 6.72 -13.62
C LYS A 130 17.19 5.72 -14.76
N GLU A 131 18.44 5.53 -15.20
CA GLU A 131 18.81 4.52 -16.21
C GLU A 131 18.46 3.11 -15.72
N VAL A 132 18.91 2.73 -14.52
CA VAL A 132 18.58 1.42 -13.93
C VAL A 132 17.07 1.27 -13.74
N LEU A 133 16.40 2.26 -13.15
CA LEU A 133 14.94 2.21 -12.97
C LEU A 133 14.17 2.20 -14.30
N ALA A 134 14.73 2.67 -15.42
CA ALA A 134 14.11 2.58 -16.74
C ALA A 134 14.14 1.14 -17.30
N GLU A 135 15.21 0.39 -17.05
CA GLU A 135 15.41 -0.99 -17.52
C GLU A 135 14.61 -2.03 -16.70
N VAL A 136 14.47 -1.83 -15.39
CA VAL A 136 13.84 -2.80 -14.48
C VAL A 136 12.34 -2.96 -14.70
N ASP A 137 11.84 -4.18 -14.88
CA ASP A 137 10.39 -4.40 -15.00
C ASP A 137 9.64 -4.14 -13.67
N PRO A 138 8.36 -3.70 -13.71
CA PRO A 138 7.60 -3.36 -12.50
C PRO A 138 7.49 -4.48 -11.46
N ARG A 139 7.52 -5.75 -11.89
CA ARG A 139 7.40 -6.93 -11.02
C ARG A 139 8.72 -7.22 -10.30
N THR A 140 9.86 -7.08 -10.99
CA THR A 140 11.19 -7.14 -10.37
C THR A 140 11.40 -5.99 -9.40
N ALA A 141 10.99 -4.76 -9.74
CA ALA A 141 11.00 -3.64 -8.81
C ALA A 141 10.15 -3.94 -7.56
N ALA A 142 8.91 -4.44 -7.74
CA ALA A 142 8.05 -4.83 -6.62
C ALA A 142 8.66 -5.96 -5.75
N LYS A 143 9.38 -6.93 -6.35
CA LYS A 143 10.13 -7.96 -5.59
C LYS A 143 11.27 -7.35 -4.77
N GLN A 144 12.06 -6.45 -5.34
CA GLN A 144 13.17 -5.78 -4.64
C GLN A 144 12.68 -4.89 -3.49
N ILE A 145 11.62 -4.11 -3.73
CA ILE A 145 10.94 -3.33 -2.69
C ILE A 145 10.45 -4.26 -1.56
N THR A 146 9.76 -5.35 -1.91
CA THR A 146 9.24 -6.31 -0.92
C THR A 146 10.34 -7.00 -0.12
N LYS A 147 11.45 -7.36 -0.76
CA LYS A 147 12.64 -7.90 -0.09
C LYS A 147 13.17 -6.90 0.95
N ALA A 148 13.47 -5.68 0.53
CA ALA A 148 13.99 -4.62 1.41
C ALA A 148 13.00 -4.27 2.54
N ASP A 149 11.71 -4.14 2.24
CA ASP A 149 10.65 -3.87 3.22
C ASP A 149 10.55 -4.98 4.26
N CYS A 150 10.49 -6.25 3.84
CA CYS A 150 10.35 -7.39 4.74
C CYS A 150 11.60 -7.65 5.59
N THR A 151 12.80 -7.33 5.09
CA THR A 151 14.04 -7.40 5.88
C THR A 151 14.09 -6.28 6.92
N VAL A 152 13.78 -5.03 6.55
CA VAL A 152 13.72 -3.90 7.52
C VAL A 152 12.64 -4.16 8.59
N ALA A 153 11.47 -4.65 8.19
CA ALA A 153 10.37 -4.98 9.11
C ALA A 153 10.57 -6.26 9.92
N ARG A 154 11.72 -6.94 9.80
CA ARG A 154 12.06 -8.19 10.51
C ARG A 154 11.00 -9.28 10.33
N ILE A 155 10.46 -9.35 9.11
CA ILE A 155 9.63 -10.45 8.61
C ILE A 155 10.56 -11.54 8.05
N LEU A 156 11.52 -11.14 7.22
CA LEU A 156 12.59 -11.97 6.65
C LEU A 156 13.92 -11.75 7.37
N GLU A 157 14.86 -12.69 7.17
CA GLU A 157 16.29 -12.56 7.54
C GLU A 157 16.58 -12.23 9.01
N VAL A 158 15.65 -12.59 9.90
CA VAL A 158 15.81 -12.42 11.35
C VAL A 158 16.83 -13.43 11.85
N THR A 159 18.02 -12.97 12.25
CA THR A 159 19.03 -13.86 12.87
C THR A 159 18.60 -14.26 14.29
N PRO A 160 19.14 -15.36 14.85
CA PRO A 160 18.86 -15.77 16.23
C PRO A 160 19.21 -14.68 17.26
N GLU A 161 20.23 -13.85 16.99
CA GLU A 161 20.65 -12.73 17.83
C GLU A 161 19.61 -11.61 17.79
N VAL A 162 19.12 -11.24 16.61
CA VAL A 162 18.05 -10.24 16.46
C VAL A 162 16.77 -10.74 17.13
N GLN A 163 16.38 -12.01 16.90
CA GLN A 163 15.22 -12.62 17.56
C GLN A 163 15.35 -12.59 19.09
N ARG A 164 16.53 -12.93 19.63
CA ARG A 164 16.83 -12.86 21.08
C ARG A 164 16.74 -11.44 21.62
N MET A 165 17.28 -10.45 20.91
CA MET A 165 17.18 -9.03 21.31
C MET A 165 15.74 -8.52 21.31
N MET A 166 14.93 -8.90 20.32
CA MET A 166 13.52 -8.50 20.25
C MET A 166 12.66 -9.13 21.37
N GLY A 167 13.03 -10.33 21.83
CA GLY A 167 12.22 -11.12 22.76
C GLY A 167 10.94 -11.72 22.15
N VAL A 168 10.78 -11.60 20.83
CA VAL A 168 9.59 -12.02 20.07
C VAL A 168 9.96 -12.65 18.74
N SER A 169 9.00 -13.35 18.11
CA SER A 169 9.24 -14.21 16.95
C SER A 169 9.32 -13.46 15.61
N SER A 170 8.75 -12.26 15.54
CA SER A 170 8.58 -11.47 14.32
C SER A 170 8.59 -9.97 14.63
N GLY A 171 9.08 -9.16 13.69
CA GLY A 171 8.95 -7.71 13.79
C GLY A 171 7.49 -7.23 13.85
N MET A 172 6.56 -7.94 13.21
CA MET A 172 5.12 -7.64 13.28
C MET A 172 4.57 -7.71 14.71
N GLU A 173 5.09 -8.62 15.52
CA GLU A 173 4.78 -8.72 16.95
C GLU A 173 5.41 -7.53 17.70
N LEU A 174 6.70 -7.27 17.45
CA LEU A 174 7.45 -6.17 18.07
C LEU A 174 6.81 -4.79 17.86
N LEU A 175 6.24 -4.51 16.67
CA LEU A 175 5.57 -3.22 16.38
C LEU A 175 4.49 -2.87 17.39
N THR A 176 3.82 -3.86 17.99
CA THR A 176 2.73 -3.63 18.97
C THR A 176 3.23 -3.40 20.40
N LEU A 177 4.54 -3.58 20.67
CA LEU A 177 5.11 -3.56 22.01
C LEU A 177 5.80 -2.23 22.34
N PRO A 178 5.90 -1.84 23.63
CA PRO A 178 6.54 -0.58 24.04
C PRO A 178 8.00 -0.44 23.61
N HIS A 179 8.77 -1.54 23.56
CA HIS A 179 10.16 -1.52 23.10
C HIS A 179 10.32 -1.59 21.58
N GLY A 180 9.23 -1.73 20.83
CA GLY A 180 9.23 -1.69 19.36
C GLY A 180 9.34 -0.29 18.74
N THR A 181 9.42 0.77 19.57
CA THR A 181 9.49 2.18 19.17
C THR A 181 10.49 2.45 18.06
N GLN A 182 11.73 1.94 18.17
CA GLN A 182 12.74 2.18 17.15
C GLN A 182 12.39 1.55 15.80
N LEU A 183 11.78 0.35 15.79
CA LEU A 183 11.34 -0.30 14.56
C LEU A 183 10.17 0.47 13.91
N ARG A 184 9.25 1.03 14.72
CA ARG A 184 8.17 1.90 14.19
C ARG A 184 8.74 3.16 13.55
N GLN A 185 9.71 3.80 14.19
CA GLN A 185 10.38 5.00 13.65
C GLN A 185 11.19 4.71 12.39
N ASP A 186 11.89 3.57 12.33
CA ASP A 186 12.62 3.14 11.14
C ASP A 186 11.68 2.83 9.96
N LEU A 187 10.51 2.22 10.22
CA LEU A 187 9.50 2.03 9.18
C LEU A 187 8.88 3.34 8.69
N LEU A 188 8.64 4.32 9.57
CA LEU A 188 8.17 5.65 9.17
C LEU A 188 9.23 6.41 8.34
N GLU A 189 10.51 6.35 8.74
CA GLU A 189 11.63 6.92 7.98
C GLU A 189 11.73 6.28 6.58
N ARG A 190 11.63 4.96 6.50
CA ARG A 190 11.66 4.20 5.25
C ARG A 190 10.48 4.55 4.34
N PHE A 191 9.27 4.58 4.89
CA PHE A 191 8.04 4.91 4.15
C PHE A 191 8.15 6.30 3.50
N GLN A 192 8.47 7.32 4.29
CA GLN A 192 8.51 8.70 3.81
C GLN A 192 9.72 8.94 2.88
N THR A 193 10.88 8.36 3.18
CA THR A 193 12.06 8.43 2.30
C THR A 193 11.82 7.79 0.93
N MET A 194 11.17 6.62 0.88
CA MET A 194 10.83 5.96 -0.38
C MET A 194 9.80 6.76 -1.18
N ALA A 195 8.80 7.35 -0.52
CA ALA A 195 7.84 8.24 -1.17
C ALA A 195 8.50 9.49 -1.78
N ILE A 196 9.40 10.15 -1.03
CA ILE A 196 10.17 11.30 -1.52
C ILE A 196 11.07 10.88 -2.68
N MET A 197 11.75 9.73 -2.60
CA MET A 197 12.62 9.23 -3.66
C MET A 197 11.88 9.03 -5.00
N LEU A 198 10.70 8.39 -4.97
CA LEU A 198 9.88 8.19 -6.15
C LEU A 198 9.34 9.52 -6.72
N ALA A 199 9.00 10.48 -5.86
CA ALA A 199 8.61 11.82 -6.29
C ALA A 199 9.79 12.60 -6.91
N VAL A 200 11.01 12.45 -6.39
CA VAL A 200 12.23 13.02 -6.99
C VAL A 200 12.51 12.41 -8.37
N ASP A 201 12.24 11.13 -8.59
CA ASP A 201 12.42 10.51 -9.92
C ASP A 201 11.46 11.12 -10.96
N VAL A 202 10.17 11.27 -10.60
CA VAL A 202 9.16 11.96 -11.45
C VAL A 202 9.54 13.42 -11.69
N LEU A 203 9.89 14.17 -10.65
CA LEU A 203 10.19 15.60 -10.71
C LEU A 203 11.59 15.91 -11.28
N GLY A 204 12.50 14.95 -11.24
CA GLY A 204 13.80 14.96 -11.90
C GLY A 204 13.73 14.59 -13.38
N CYS A 205 12.57 14.12 -13.87
CA CYS A 205 12.35 13.85 -15.29
C CYS A 205 12.13 15.15 -16.09
N THR A 206 13.22 15.89 -16.31
CA THR A 206 13.29 17.10 -17.17
C THR A 206 13.27 16.80 -18.67
N GLY A 207 12.78 15.61 -19.06
CA GLY A 207 12.54 15.26 -20.45
C GLY A 207 11.20 15.82 -20.94
N THR A 208 10.68 15.20 -22.00
CA THR A 208 9.33 15.44 -22.50
C THR A 208 8.26 15.09 -21.47
N THR A 209 7.08 15.71 -21.59
CA THR A 209 5.91 15.36 -20.76
C THR A 209 5.46 13.91 -21.00
N GLU A 210 5.72 13.41 -22.21
CA GLU A 210 5.61 12.01 -22.63
C GLU A 210 6.45 11.06 -21.79
N GLU A 211 7.76 11.28 -21.71
CA GLU A 211 8.68 10.44 -20.91
C GLU A 211 8.33 10.47 -19.43
N ARG A 212 7.92 11.64 -18.91
CA ARG A 212 7.48 11.79 -17.51
C ARG A 212 6.14 11.08 -17.25
N ALA A 213 5.22 11.07 -18.22
CA ALA A 213 3.97 10.30 -18.13
C ALA A 213 4.23 8.78 -18.22
N GLY A 214 5.20 8.34 -19.02
CA GLY A 214 5.64 6.94 -19.07
C GLY A 214 6.26 6.47 -17.74
N LEU A 215 7.07 7.33 -17.10
CA LEU A 215 7.60 7.06 -15.76
C LEU A 215 6.48 6.98 -14.70
N LEU A 216 5.53 7.92 -14.74
CA LEU A 216 4.36 7.91 -13.86
C LEU A 216 3.51 6.65 -14.04
N HIS A 217 3.33 6.19 -15.30
CA HIS A 217 2.69 4.91 -15.60
C HIS A 217 3.43 3.73 -14.99
N LYS A 218 4.76 3.71 -15.07
CA LYS A 218 5.61 2.65 -14.51
C LYS A 218 5.50 2.57 -12.99
N ILE A 219 5.45 3.72 -12.30
CA ILE A 219 5.25 3.80 -10.85
C ILE A 219 3.86 3.23 -10.47
N ILE A 220 2.81 3.52 -11.25
CA ILE A 220 1.48 2.93 -11.07
C ILE A 220 1.50 1.39 -11.28
N GLN A 221 2.27 0.90 -12.26
CA GLN A 221 2.45 -0.55 -12.45
C GLN A 221 3.18 -1.21 -11.25
N ILE A 222 4.20 -0.54 -10.69
CA ILE A 222 4.89 -1.02 -9.47
C ILE A 222 3.90 -1.09 -8.29
N ALA A 223 3.05 -0.08 -8.10
CA ALA A 223 1.99 -0.12 -7.08
C ALA A 223 1.02 -1.30 -7.29
N ALA A 224 0.63 -1.58 -8.54
CA ALA A 224 -0.24 -2.71 -8.87
C ALA A 224 0.42 -4.08 -8.62
N GLU A 225 1.71 -4.22 -8.93
CA GLU A 225 2.50 -5.43 -8.64
C GLU A 225 2.73 -5.60 -7.13
N LEU A 226 2.96 -4.52 -6.38
CA LEU A 226 3.05 -4.55 -4.91
C LEU A 226 1.73 -4.97 -4.27
N LYS A 227 0.60 -4.40 -4.71
CA LYS A 227 -0.74 -4.75 -4.23
C LYS A 227 -1.14 -6.18 -4.59
N GLY A 228 -1.05 -6.53 -5.87
CA GLY A 228 -1.62 -7.77 -6.42
C GLY A 228 -0.67 -8.96 -6.33
N THR A 229 0.51 -8.86 -6.96
CA THR A 229 1.47 -9.98 -7.01
C THR A 229 2.15 -10.16 -5.66
N MET A 230 2.74 -9.12 -5.09
CA MET A 230 3.57 -9.25 -3.88
C MET A 230 2.74 -9.25 -2.61
N GLY A 231 1.60 -8.56 -2.56
CA GLY A 231 0.81 -8.41 -1.33
C GLY A 231 1.56 -7.64 -0.24
N ASN A 232 2.40 -6.69 -0.66
CA ASN A 232 3.17 -5.81 0.21
C ASN A 232 2.42 -4.47 0.32
N MET A 233 1.60 -4.34 1.36
CA MET A 233 0.75 -3.15 1.56
C MET A 233 1.56 -1.93 2.03
N PHE A 234 2.64 -2.14 2.80
CA PHE A 234 3.53 -1.07 3.24
C PHE A 234 4.24 -0.39 2.05
N GLY A 235 4.86 -1.19 1.18
CA GLY A 235 5.49 -0.70 -0.05
C GLY A 235 4.47 -0.11 -1.02
N PHE A 236 3.30 -0.74 -1.20
CA PHE A 236 2.19 -0.19 -1.98
C PHE A 236 1.79 1.21 -1.49
N ALA A 237 1.58 1.37 -0.18
CA ALA A 237 1.20 2.64 0.43
C ALA A 237 2.27 3.73 0.22
N ALA A 238 3.56 3.39 0.29
CA ALA A 238 4.64 4.34 0.03
C ALA A 238 4.65 4.82 -1.44
N VAL A 239 4.36 3.93 -2.40
CA VAL A 239 4.20 4.32 -3.80
C VAL A 239 2.95 5.20 -4.00
N MET A 240 1.84 4.87 -3.35
CA MET A 240 0.62 5.71 -3.39
C MET A 240 0.88 7.10 -2.80
N ARG A 241 1.57 7.19 -1.66
CA ARG A 241 1.99 8.46 -1.04
C ARG A 241 2.81 9.32 -1.99
N ALA A 242 3.74 8.73 -2.77
CA ALA A 242 4.50 9.46 -3.78
C ALA A 242 3.62 10.06 -4.90
N LEU A 243 2.62 9.32 -5.38
CA LEU A 243 1.67 9.75 -6.41
C LEU A 243 0.69 10.82 -5.89
N GLU A 244 0.45 10.86 -4.58
CA GLU A 244 -0.50 11.76 -3.92
C GLU A 244 0.15 13.04 -3.37
N LEU A 245 1.48 13.09 -3.23
CA LEU A 245 2.21 14.30 -2.85
C LEU A 245 1.74 15.51 -3.69
N PRO A 246 1.43 16.67 -3.07
CA PRO A 246 0.90 17.84 -3.78
C PRO A 246 1.72 18.26 -5.01
N GLN A 247 3.04 18.08 -4.93
CA GLN A 247 4.01 18.41 -5.98
C GLN A 247 3.92 17.48 -7.20
N VAL A 248 3.46 16.24 -7.04
CA VAL A 248 3.27 15.26 -8.12
C VAL A 248 1.83 15.30 -8.61
N SER A 249 0.85 15.35 -7.71
CA SER A 249 -0.58 15.36 -8.06
C SER A 249 -1.01 16.63 -8.83
N ARG A 250 -0.33 17.77 -8.63
CA ARG A 250 -0.57 19.03 -9.38
C ARG A 250 -0.13 19.05 -10.85
N LEU A 251 0.60 18.04 -11.33
CA LEU A 251 1.22 18.03 -12.66
C LEU A 251 0.20 17.77 -13.79
N THR A 252 -0.72 18.70 -13.99
CA THR A 252 -1.88 18.60 -14.89
C THR A 252 -1.52 18.13 -16.30
N GLN A 253 -0.43 18.62 -16.89
CA GLN A 253 0.01 18.22 -18.23
C GLN A 253 0.49 16.76 -18.23
N THR A 254 1.29 16.38 -17.24
CA THR A 254 1.77 14.99 -17.05
C THR A 254 0.61 14.01 -16.86
N TRP A 255 -0.33 14.31 -15.95
CA TRP A 255 -1.52 13.48 -15.73
C TRP A 255 -2.46 13.44 -16.95
N THR A 256 -2.49 14.50 -17.76
CA THR A 256 -3.23 14.51 -19.03
C THR A 256 -2.57 13.63 -20.09
N ALA A 257 -1.25 13.71 -20.23
CA ALA A 257 -0.48 12.83 -21.12
C ALA A 257 -0.59 11.35 -20.71
N LEU A 258 -0.59 11.05 -19.40
CA LEU A 258 -0.88 9.72 -18.86
C LEU A 258 -2.26 9.22 -19.32
N ARG A 259 -3.32 10.02 -19.14
CA ARG A 259 -4.69 9.66 -19.56
C ARG A 259 -4.83 9.47 -21.08
N GLN A 260 -4.00 10.14 -21.88
CA GLN A 260 -4.03 10.06 -23.34
C GLN A 260 -3.22 8.89 -23.91
N ARG A 261 -2.11 8.51 -23.28
CA ARG A 261 -1.17 7.49 -23.81
C ARG A 261 -1.15 6.17 -23.02
N HIS A 262 -1.57 6.20 -21.76
CA HIS A 262 -1.57 5.06 -20.84
C HIS A 262 -2.94 4.98 -20.11
N THR A 263 -4.03 5.03 -20.87
CA THR A 263 -5.42 5.11 -20.39
C THR A 263 -5.74 4.06 -19.33
N GLU A 264 -5.36 2.79 -19.56
CA GLU A 264 -5.53 1.70 -18.61
C GLU A 264 -4.77 1.94 -17.29
N GLY A 265 -3.57 2.51 -17.34
CA GLY A 265 -2.80 2.89 -16.15
C GLY A 265 -3.47 4.03 -15.36
N ALA A 266 -4.01 5.03 -16.05
CA ALA A 266 -4.76 6.10 -15.41
C ALA A 266 -6.07 5.61 -14.76
N ILE A 267 -6.79 4.68 -15.42
CA ILE A 267 -7.99 4.04 -14.89
C ILE A 267 -7.64 3.18 -13.66
N LEU A 268 -6.61 2.34 -13.76
CA LEU A 268 -6.11 1.50 -12.67
C LEU A 268 -5.79 2.33 -11.41
N TYR A 269 -5.11 3.46 -11.57
CA TYR A 269 -4.82 4.37 -10.45
C TYR A 269 -6.11 4.96 -9.84
N GLU A 270 -6.94 5.64 -10.65
CA GLU A 270 -8.10 6.42 -10.17
C GLU A 270 -9.29 5.54 -9.72
N LYS A 271 -9.45 4.34 -10.29
CA LYS A 271 -10.61 3.47 -10.07
C LYS A 271 -10.32 2.23 -9.24
N THR A 272 -9.05 1.86 -9.06
CA THR A 272 -8.68 0.67 -8.29
C THR A 272 -7.71 0.99 -7.16
N LEU A 273 -6.54 1.57 -7.45
CA LEU A 273 -5.49 1.72 -6.45
C LEU A 273 -5.82 2.81 -5.41
N ARG A 274 -6.23 4.00 -5.84
CA ARG A 274 -6.59 5.11 -4.93
C ARG A 274 -7.83 4.80 -4.06
N PRO A 275 -8.95 4.27 -4.61
CA PRO A 275 -10.08 3.86 -3.77
C PRO A 275 -9.73 2.75 -2.77
N PHE A 276 -8.92 1.76 -3.17
CA PHE A 276 -8.44 0.70 -2.27
C PHE A 276 -7.55 1.23 -1.15
N MET A 277 -6.60 2.12 -1.47
CA MET A 277 -5.74 2.76 -0.46
C MET A 277 -6.56 3.55 0.56
N LYS A 278 -7.59 4.28 0.11
CA LYS A 278 -8.54 4.94 1.01
C LYS A 278 -9.30 3.92 1.88
N SER A 279 -9.85 2.87 1.29
CA SER A 279 -10.60 1.83 2.02
C SER A 279 -9.74 1.13 3.09
N LEU A 280 -8.45 0.91 2.81
CA LEU A 280 -7.47 0.43 3.80
C LEU A 280 -7.25 1.40 4.95
N ASN A 281 -7.06 2.70 4.67
CA ASN A 281 -6.88 3.71 5.71
C ASN A 281 -8.13 3.90 6.57
N ASP A 282 -9.31 3.89 5.94
CA ASP A 282 -10.62 4.00 6.60
C ASP A 282 -11.00 2.75 7.42
N GLY A 283 -10.18 1.68 7.43
CA GLY A 283 -10.49 0.43 8.11
C GLY A 283 -11.69 -0.34 7.51
N ARG A 284 -11.97 -0.12 6.22
CA ARG A 284 -13.11 -0.74 5.49
C ARG A 284 -12.68 -1.85 4.52
N GLU A 285 -11.38 -2.07 4.38
CA GLU A 285 -10.78 -3.11 3.53
C GLU A 285 -9.91 -4.06 4.34
N SER A 286 -9.93 -5.35 4.03
CA SER A 286 -8.98 -6.32 4.59
C SER A 286 -8.24 -7.07 3.48
N CYS A 287 -6.93 -7.24 3.63
CA CYS A 287 -6.13 -7.97 2.66
C CYS A 287 -6.17 -9.48 2.92
N PRO A 288 -6.28 -10.34 1.89
CA PRO A 288 -6.25 -11.79 2.07
C PRO A 288 -4.95 -12.25 2.74
N LEU A 289 -5.09 -12.87 3.91
CA LEU A 289 -3.96 -13.36 4.70
C LEU A 289 -3.08 -14.36 3.93
N SER A 290 -3.68 -15.18 3.07
CA SER A 290 -2.98 -16.19 2.24
C SER A 290 -2.08 -15.60 1.16
N SER A 291 -2.18 -14.30 0.85
CA SER A 291 -1.36 -13.64 -0.17
C SER A 291 -0.66 -12.37 0.33
N THR A 292 -0.83 -11.97 1.59
CA THR A 292 -0.18 -10.78 2.15
C THR A 292 1.23 -11.12 2.63
N THR A 293 2.25 -10.39 2.16
CA THR A 293 3.65 -10.52 2.62
C THR A 293 4.03 -9.46 3.63
N PHE A 294 3.42 -8.27 3.52
CA PHE A 294 3.55 -7.19 4.49
C PHE A 294 2.16 -6.55 4.67
N PRO A 295 1.55 -6.61 5.86
CA PRO A 295 0.23 -6.00 6.12
C PRO A 295 0.27 -4.46 6.13
N HIS A 296 -0.91 -3.83 6.10
CA HIS A 296 -1.03 -2.37 6.20
C HIS A 296 -0.84 -1.92 7.65
N VAL A 297 0.39 -1.56 8.02
CA VAL A 297 0.74 -1.18 9.41
C VAL A 297 0.76 0.32 9.65
N LEU A 298 0.72 1.16 8.62
CA LEU A 298 0.95 2.62 8.76
C LEU A 298 0.01 3.32 9.76
N PRO A 299 -1.30 3.04 9.80
CA PRO A 299 -2.18 3.61 10.82
C PRO A 299 -1.75 3.28 12.25
N LEU A 300 -1.27 2.05 12.49
CA LEU A 300 -0.71 1.65 13.78
C LEU A 300 0.60 2.40 14.09
N LEU A 301 1.47 2.60 13.10
CA LEU A 301 2.73 3.31 13.28
C LEU A 301 2.47 4.77 13.69
N SER A 302 1.64 5.51 12.94
CA SER A 302 1.25 6.89 13.26
C SER A 302 0.50 7.01 14.60
N LEU A 303 -0.34 6.03 14.96
CA LEU A 303 -1.10 6.05 16.21
C LEU A 303 -0.20 5.89 17.45
N LEU A 304 0.82 5.02 17.37
CA LEU A 304 1.73 4.73 18.48
C LEU A 304 2.90 5.71 18.56
N GLU A 305 3.47 6.09 17.41
CA GLU A 305 4.49 7.12 17.32
C GLU A 305 3.83 8.48 17.12
N LYS A 306 3.70 9.27 18.20
CA LYS A 306 3.23 10.68 18.17
C LYS A 306 4.24 11.61 17.49
N SER A 307 4.65 11.28 16.27
CA SER A 307 5.68 11.97 15.52
C SER A 307 5.08 13.08 14.66
N ILE A 308 5.34 14.32 15.08
CA ILE A 308 5.01 15.57 14.38
C ILE A 308 5.65 15.61 12.96
N ALA A 309 6.55 14.68 12.64
CA ALA A 309 7.26 14.60 11.35
C ALA A 309 6.58 13.72 10.28
N VAL A 310 5.48 13.01 10.59
CA VAL A 310 4.66 12.36 9.55
C VAL A 310 3.87 13.48 8.85
N GLY A 311 4.34 13.87 7.67
CA GLY A 311 4.15 15.24 7.16
C GLY A 311 2.71 15.72 7.01
N GLU A 312 2.49 16.96 7.48
CA GLU A 312 1.29 17.82 7.47
C GLU A 312 0.15 17.34 6.55
N GLY A 313 -0.61 16.40 7.07
CA GLY A 313 -1.91 15.99 6.56
C GLY A 313 -2.67 15.46 7.76
N THR A 314 -3.87 16.00 7.99
CA THR A 314 -4.72 15.58 9.11
C THR A 314 -4.99 14.09 8.98
N GLU A 315 -4.63 13.31 10.01
CA GLU A 315 -4.72 11.85 9.92
C GLU A 315 -6.20 11.42 9.75
N PRO A 316 -6.49 10.25 9.15
CA PRO A 316 -7.87 9.85 8.84
C PRO A 316 -8.83 9.84 10.04
N TRP A 317 -8.31 9.64 11.26
CA TRP A 317 -9.08 9.67 12.51
C TRP A 317 -9.17 11.05 13.17
N GLU A 318 -8.47 12.08 12.67
CA GLU A 318 -8.49 13.44 13.20
C GLU A 318 -9.56 14.34 12.55
N THR A 319 -10.14 13.94 11.40
CA THR A 319 -11.13 14.73 10.63
C THR A 319 -12.52 14.12 10.52
N VAL A 320 -12.72 12.88 10.98
CA VAL A 320 -13.89 12.07 10.65
C VAL A 320 -14.71 11.77 11.91
N GLU A 321 -16.04 11.88 11.81
CA GLU A 321 -16.97 11.58 12.90
C GLU A 321 -16.84 10.12 13.40
N ASP A 322 -16.45 9.20 12.50
CA ASP A 322 -16.12 7.79 12.75
C ASP A 322 -14.69 7.54 13.29
N GLY A 323 -13.92 8.57 13.64
CA GLY A 323 -12.48 8.46 13.91
C GLY A 323 -12.09 7.44 15.01
N VAL A 324 -12.96 7.24 16.00
CA VAL A 324 -12.77 6.23 17.06
C VAL A 324 -12.91 4.80 16.53
N ASP A 325 -13.86 4.55 15.62
CA ASP A 325 -14.08 3.23 15.05
C ASP A 325 -12.92 2.83 14.12
N VAL A 326 -12.38 3.79 13.36
CA VAL A 326 -11.17 3.60 12.54
C VAL A 326 -9.96 3.24 13.42
N VAL A 327 -9.75 3.95 14.52
CA VAL A 327 -8.69 3.64 15.49
C VAL A 327 -8.88 2.25 16.11
N MET A 328 -10.10 1.90 16.52
CA MET A 328 -10.41 0.61 17.13
C MET A 328 -10.22 -0.55 16.13
N PHE A 329 -10.61 -0.36 14.86
CA PHE A 329 -10.34 -1.30 13.78
C PHE A 329 -8.84 -1.56 13.65
N HIS A 330 -8.01 -0.51 13.54
CA HIS A 330 -6.56 -0.67 13.33
C HIS A 330 -5.85 -1.28 14.53
N LEU A 331 -6.28 -0.99 15.75
CA LEU A 331 -5.81 -1.67 16.96
C LEU A 331 -6.22 -3.16 17.01
N GLY A 332 -7.45 -3.48 16.59
CA GLY A 332 -7.93 -4.85 16.45
C GLY A 332 -7.14 -5.64 15.39
N ALA A 333 -6.90 -5.02 14.23
CA ALA A 333 -6.09 -5.57 13.16
C ALA A 333 -4.62 -5.76 13.60
N ALA A 334 -4.05 -4.82 14.34
CA ALA A 334 -2.70 -4.91 14.89
C ALA A 334 -2.49 -6.14 15.78
N ARG A 335 -3.47 -6.47 16.64
CA ARG A 335 -3.44 -7.71 17.45
C ARG A 335 -3.33 -8.96 16.58
N THR A 336 -4.11 -9.01 15.50
CA THR A 336 -4.09 -10.12 14.54
C THR A 336 -2.78 -10.15 13.75
N ILE A 337 -2.26 -9.00 13.33
CA ILE A 337 -0.96 -8.87 12.62
C ILE A 337 0.19 -9.41 13.49
N ALA A 338 0.22 -9.06 14.78
CA ALA A 338 1.22 -9.54 15.73
C ALA A 338 1.21 -11.08 15.85
N GLN A 339 0.01 -11.68 16.00
CA GLN A 339 -0.16 -13.13 16.14
C GLN A 339 0.23 -13.91 14.87
N LEU A 340 0.12 -13.30 13.69
CA LEU A 340 0.29 -13.98 12.40
C LEU A 340 1.65 -13.69 11.73
N GLY A 341 2.61 -13.17 12.49
CA GLY A 341 3.97 -12.84 12.03
C GLY A 341 4.66 -13.94 11.20
N GLY A 342 4.44 -15.22 11.52
CA GLY A 342 4.98 -16.36 10.77
C GLY A 342 4.37 -16.55 9.38
N ILE A 343 3.09 -16.21 9.19
CA ILE A 343 2.41 -16.36 7.88
C ILE A 343 2.96 -15.33 6.89
N TYR A 344 3.14 -14.09 7.33
CA TYR A 344 3.76 -13.04 6.51
C TYR A 344 5.17 -13.43 6.05
N ARG A 345 5.96 -14.07 6.94
CA ARG A 345 7.27 -14.63 6.59
C ARG A 345 7.16 -15.71 5.51
N SER A 346 6.36 -16.77 5.74
CA SER A 346 6.23 -17.86 4.76
C SER A 346 5.68 -17.39 3.40
N ASN A 347 4.77 -16.41 3.39
CA ASN A 347 4.30 -15.79 2.16
C ASN A 347 5.43 -15.03 1.45
N ALA A 348 6.27 -14.29 2.18
CA ALA A 348 7.37 -13.51 1.61
C ALA A 348 8.47 -14.43 1.06
N GLU A 349 8.82 -15.49 1.80
CA GLU A 349 9.74 -16.56 1.36
C GLU A 349 9.23 -17.23 0.08
N SER A 350 7.95 -17.62 0.04
CA SER A 350 7.32 -18.25 -1.12
C SER A 350 7.35 -17.35 -2.37
N LYS A 351 7.00 -16.07 -2.25
CA LYS A 351 6.97 -15.14 -3.40
C LYS A 351 8.35 -14.69 -3.89
N LEU A 352 9.36 -14.77 -3.04
CA LEU A 352 10.76 -14.50 -3.37
C LEU A 352 11.55 -15.78 -3.67
N GLN A 353 10.93 -16.96 -3.63
CA GLN A 353 11.58 -18.22 -3.97
C GLN A 353 12.13 -18.19 -5.40
N GLY A 354 13.42 -18.52 -5.55
CA GLY A 354 14.10 -18.50 -6.86
C GLY A 354 14.31 -17.11 -7.45
N PHE A 355 14.01 -16.03 -6.71
CA PHE A 355 14.34 -14.68 -7.15
C PHE A 355 15.85 -14.46 -7.13
N GLN A 356 16.44 -14.13 -8.29
CA GLN A 356 17.84 -13.72 -8.37
C GLN A 356 17.95 -12.25 -7.97
N GLU A 357 18.54 -12.01 -6.79
CA GLU A 357 18.77 -10.68 -6.27
C GLU A 357 19.80 -9.93 -7.13
N GLN A 358 19.36 -8.84 -7.75
CA GLN A 358 20.21 -7.96 -8.52
C GLN A 358 20.66 -6.81 -7.62
N ALA A 359 21.90 -6.90 -7.12
CA ALA A 359 22.42 -6.02 -6.07
C ALA A 359 22.30 -4.53 -6.41
N GLU A 360 22.65 -4.11 -7.63
CA GLU A 360 22.54 -2.70 -8.08
C GLU A 360 21.09 -2.17 -7.99
N ILE A 361 20.09 -3.01 -8.27
CA ILE A 361 18.68 -2.61 -8.20
C ILE A 361 18.19 -2.62 -6.75
N LEU A 362 18.58 -3.61 -5.95
CA LEU A 362 18.23 -3.63 -4.52
C LEU A 362 18.80 -2.40 -3.81
N GLU A 363 20.01 -1.96 -4.17
CA GLU A 363 20.68 -0.77 -3.65
C GLU A 363 19.74 0.46 -3.70
N LEU A 364 19.03 0.65 -4.80
CA LEU A 364 18.09 1.77 -5.02
C LEU A 364 16.91 1.80 -4.04
N PHE A 365 16.55 0.64 -3.48
CA PHE A 365 15.43 0.46 -2.56
C PHE A 365 15.86 0.33 -1.09
N LEU A 366 17.16 0.48 -0.79
CA LEU A 366 17.67 0.56 0.58
C LEU A 366 17.48 1.98 1.14
N THR A 367 17.02 2.09 2.38
CA THR A 367 16.76 3.40 3.01
C THR A 367 18.03 4.22 3.14
N ASP A 368 19.16 3.62 3.53
CA ASP A 368 20.45 4.31 3.62
C ASP A 368 20.90 4.92 2.27
N PHE A 369 20.73 4.18 1.17
CA PHE A 369 21.02 4.67 -0.17
C PHE A 369 20.16 5.90 -0.49
N GLN A 370 18.85 5.78 -0.30
CA GLN A 370 17.90 6.87 -0.58
C GLN A 370 18.19 8.09 0.31
N MET A 371 18.48 7.90 1.60
CA MET A 371 18.85 8.98 2.51
C MET A 371 20.10 9.73 2.03
N ARG A 372 21.14 9.00 1.61
CA ARG A 372 22.35 9.59 1.07
C ARG A 372 22.14 10.29 -0.27
N LEU A 373 21.31 9.73 -1.16
CA LEU A 373 21.01 10.33 -2.46
C LEU A 373 20.23 11.65 -2.31
N LEU A 374 19.23 11.67 -1.42
CA LEU A 374 18.39 12.84 -1.18
C LEU A 374 19.17 13.92 -0.41
N TRP A 375 19.70 13.61 0.79
CA TRP A 375 20.26 14.62 1.69
C TRP A 375 21.79 14.74 1.66
N GLY A 376 22.49 13.86 0.94
CA GLY A 376 23.95 13.84 0.86
C GLY A 376 24.61 13.26 2.11
N SER A 377 25.91 13.00 2.04
CA SER A 377 26.71 12.40 3.12
C SER A 377 26.59 13.11 4.47
N ARG A 378 26.51 14.44 4.47
CA ARG A 378 26.36 15.28 5.69
C ARG A 378 24.91 15.54 6.08
N GLY A 379 24.02 15.75 5.10
CA GLY A 379 22.63 16.11 5.39
C GLY A 379 21.77 14.92 5.81
N ALA A 380 22.20 13.68 5.56
CA ALA A 380 21.45 12.48 5.94
C ALA A 380 21.43 12.22 7.47
N GLU A 381 22.34 12.82 8.24
CA GLU A 381 22.36 12.74 9.72
C GLU A 381 21.49 13.81 10.40
N GLU A 382 20.98 14.80 9.64
CA GLU A 382 20.13 15.86 10.17
C GLU A 382 18.77 15.33 10.66
N SER A 383 18.12 16.10 11.53
CA SER A 383 16.83 15.71 12.11
C SER A 383 15.78 15.47 11.02
N GLN A 384 14.95 14.44 11.22
CA GLN A 384 13.92 14.01 10.27
C GLN A 384 13.01 15.17 9.83
N ALA A 385 12.53 15.97 10.79
CA ALA A 385 11.70 17.14 10.52
C ALA A 385 12.40 18.19 9.63
N LEU A 386 13.69 18.49 9.88
CA LEU A 386 14.45 19.44 9.06
C LEU A 386 14.71 18.88 7.65
N ARG A 387 15.05 17.59 7.55
CA ARG A 387 15.25 16.88 6.28
C ARG A 387 14.00 16.92 5.40
N TYR A 388 12.83 16.66 5.97
CA TYR A 388 11.55 16.64 5.24
C TYR A 388 11.03 18.04 4.91
N ALA A 389 11.03 18.98 5.86
CA ALA A 389 10.60 20.36 5.62
C ALA A 389 11.45 21.05 4.52
N LYS A 390 12.76 20.78 4.48
CA LYS A 390 13.64 21.25 3.41
C LYS A 390 13.33 20.58 2.07
N PHE A 391 13.00 19.28 2.07
CA PHE A 391 12.68 18.57 0.84
C PHE A 391 11.33 18.94 0.25
N ASP A 392 10.32 19.25 1.06
CA ASP A 392 9.05 19.79 0.56
C ASP A 392 9.27 21.04 -0.31
N GLN A 393 10.10 21.98 0.16
CA GLN A 393 10.48 23.18 -0.61
C GLN A 393 11.20 22.83 -1.92
N VAL A 394 12.10 21.83 -1.90
CA VAL A 394 12.82 21.36 -3.10
C VAL A 394 11.86 20.71 -4.10
N LEU A 395 10.99 19.80 -3.67
CA LEU A 395 9.98 19.15 -4.52
C LEU A 395 9.04 20.21 -5.11
N THR A 396 8.63 21.21 -4.32
CA THR A 396 7.75 22.30 -4.75
C THR A 396 8.43 23.17 -5.81
N ALA A 397 9.72 23.49 -5.65
CA ALA A 397 10.50 24.21 -6.65
C ALA A 397 10.69 23.41 -7.95
N LEU A 398 10.94 22.10 -7.87
CA LEU A 398 11.05 21.22 -9.05
C LEU A 398 9.72 21.10 -9.79
N SER A 399 8.61 20.90 -9.06
CA SER A 399 7.26 20.82 -9.64
C SER A 399 6.86 22.11 -10.37
N ASN A 400 7.08 23.28 -9.73
CA ASN A 400 6.82 24.57 -10.36
C ASN A 400 7.75 24.88 -11.56
N ARG A 401 8.95 24.28 -11.61
CA ARG A 401 9.86 24.38 -12.75
C ARG A 401 9.41 23.51 -13.94
N LEU A 402 8.86 22.32 -13.67
CA LEU A 402 8.32 21.44 -14.72
C LEU A 402 6.99 21.95 -15.28
N GLU A 403 6.06 22.30 -14.41
CA GLU A 403 4.73 22.81 -14.77
C GLU A 403 4.41 24.07 -13.95
N PRO A 404 4.76 25.27 -14.47
CA PRO A 404 4.51 26.53 -13.79
C PRO A 404 3.03 26.72 -13.43
N PRO A 405 2.71 27.29 -12.26
CA PRO A 405 1.32 27.61 -11.92
C PRO A 405 0.75 28.61 -12.93
N VAL A 406 -0.48 28.35 -13.36
CA VAL A 406 -1.23 29.29 -14.20
C VAL A 406 -1.39 30.59 -13.42
N ARG A 407 -0.87 31.69 -13.95
CA ARG A 407 -1.09 33.01 -13.34
C ARG A 407 -2.59 33.33 -13.40
N PRO A 408 -3.22 33.75 -12.29
CA PRO A 408 -4.54 34.36 -12.36
C PRO A 408 -4.46 35.57 -13.31
N CYS A 409 -5.41 35.67 -14.23
CA CYS A 409 -5.57 36.81 -15.14
C CYS A 409 -6.16 38.02 -14.41
#